data_AF-A0A929DN69-F1
#
_entry.id   AF-A0A929DN69-F1
#
_cell.length_a   1.000
_cell.length_b   1.000
_cell.length_c   1.000
_cell.angle_alpha   90.00
_cell.angle_beta   90.00
_cell.angle_gamma   90.00
#
_symmetry.space_group_name_H-M   'P 1'
#
loop_
_entity.id
_entity.type
_entity.pdbx_description
1 polymer ?
#
loop_
_entity_poly.entity_id
_entity_poly.type
_entity_poly.pdbx_seq_one_letter_code
_entity_poly.pdbx_strand_id
1 'polypeptide(L)' 'MDVLQREIEQGVEILKKGGVIAFPTDTVYGLGADAFNAVAVERIYEIKGRPR' A
#
# COMPACT_ATOMS: atom_id res chain seq x y z
N MET A 1 -3.75 20.80 10.10
CA MET A 1 -2.88 19.73 9.59
C MET A 1 -2.59 20.00 8.14
N ASP A 2 -1.33 19.80 7.76
CA ASP A 2 -0.88 19.85 6.37
C ASP A 2 -1.62 18.79 5.53
N VAL A 3 -1.79 19.06 4.23
CA VAL A 3 -2.47 18.15 3.29
C VAL A 3 -1.74 16.81 3.25
N LEU A 4 -0.41 16.85 3.13
CA LEU A 4 0.42 15.65 3.07
C LEU A 4 0.24 14.75 4.30
N GLN A 5 0.17 15.36 5.49
CA GLN A 5 0.00 14.61 6.72
C GLN A 5 -1.34 13.85 6.75
N ARG A 6 -2.42 14.46 6.25
CA ARG A 6 -3.73 13.77 6.15
C ARG A 6 -3.70 12.61 5.16
N GLU A 7 -3.00 12.74 4.04
CA GLU A 7 -2.85 11.67 3.05
C GLU A 7 -2.05 10.49 3.62
N ILE A 8 -0.98 10.78 4.38
CA ILE A 8 -0.20 9.76 5.09
C ILE A 8 -1.07 9.04 6.11
N GLU A 9 -1.81 9.77 6.95
CA GLU A 9 -2.71 9.20 7.95
C GLU A 9 -3.78 8.29 7.30
N GLN A 10 -4.36 8.74 6.19
CA GLN A 10 -5.30 7.92 5.42
C GLN A 10 -4.64 6.65 4.87
N GLY A 11 -3.43 6.75 4.32
CA GLY A 11 -2.67 5.61 3.83
C GLY A 11 -2.38 4.59 4.93
N VAL A 12 -1.99 5.06 6.11
CA VAL A 12 -1.77 4.21 7.29
C VAL A 12 -3.03 3.46 7.69
N GLU A 13 -4.19 4.12 7.70
CA GLU A 13 -5.46 3.46 8.03
C GLU A 13 -5.89 2.42 6.98
N ILE A 14 -5.57 2.65 5.71
CA ILE A 14 -5.78 1.65 4.64
C ILE A 14 -4.88 0.43 4.88
N LEU A 15 -3.60 0.65 5.15
CA LEU A 15 -2.64 -0.44 5.41
C LEU A 15 -3.03 -1.29 6.62
N LYS A 16 -3.42 -0.66 7.74
CA LYS A 16 -3.89 -1.36 8.95
C LYS A 16 -5.12 -2.24 8.70
N LYS A 17 -5.97 -1.88 7.74
CA LYS A 17 -7.16 -2.66 7.34
C LYS A 17 -6.83 -3.76 6.32
N GLY A 18 -5.55 -4.00 6.04
CA GLY A 18 -5.08 -4.96 5.03
C GLY A 18 -5.32 -4.48 3.60
N GLY A 19 -5.49 -3.17 3.40
CA GLY A 19 -5.61 -2.56 2.08
C GLY A 19 -4.25 -2.39 1.39
N VAL A 20 -4.30 -1.84 0.18
CA VAL A 20 -3.14 -1.60 -0.67
C VAL A 20 -3.11 -0.13 -1.06
N ILE A 21 -1.93 0.49 -1.04
CA ILE A 21 -1.73 1.89 -1.43
C ILE A 21 -0.68 2.00 -2.54
N ALA A 22 -0.79 3.03 -3.38
CA ALA A 22 0.29 3.46 -4.25
C ALA A 22 1.01 4.65 -3.61
N PHE A 23 2.34 4.65 -3.62
CA PHE A 23 3.15 5.73 -3.03
C PHE A 23 4.38 6.07 -3.87
N PRO A 24 4.81 7.35 -3.89
CA PRO A 24 6.00 7.76 -4.64
C PRO A 24 7.28 7.26 -3.97
N THR A 25 8.31 7.01 -4.79
CA THR A 25 9.70 6.80 -4.34
C THR A 25 10.65 7.62 -5.23
N ASP A 26 11.94 7.56 -4.97
CA ASP A 26 13.00 8.17 -5.79
C ASP A 26 13.15 7.53 -7.17
N THR A 27 12.68 6.29 -7.37
CA THR A 27 12.83 5.53 -8.61
C THR A 27 11.51 5.38 -9.37
N VAL A 28 10.55 4.65 -8.79
CA VAL A 28 9.23 4.36 -9.38
C VAL A 28 8.16 4.35 -8.30
N TYR A 29 6.89 4.44 -8.70
CA TYR A 29 5.80 4.25 -7.75
C TYR A 29 5.78 2.82 -7.19
N GLY A 30 5.65 2.72 -5.88
CA GLY A 30 5.46 1.47 -5.17
C GLY A 30 3.97 1.16 -5.01
N LEU A 31 3.60 -0.11 -5.11
CA LEU A 31 2.32 -0.63 -4.62
C LEU A 31 2.61 -1.38 -3.32
N GLY A 32 2.09 -0.88 -2.19
CA GLY A 32 2.43 -1.34 -0.84
C GLY A 32 1.25 -1.85 -0.05
N ALA A 33 1.52 -2.81 0.83
CA ALA A 33 0.61 -3.45 1.77
C ALA A 33 1.39 -3.78 3.05
N ASP A 34 0.69 -4.14 4.13
CA ASP A 34 1.34 -4.65 5.35
C ASP A 34 2.08 -5.97 5.05
N ALA A 35 3.40 -5.96 5.20
CA ALA A 35 4.27 -7.09 4.90
C ALA A 35 4.06 -8.30 5.83
N PHE A 36 3.49 -8.09 7.03
CA PHE A 36 3.18 -9.16 7.97
C PHE A 36 1.76 -9.72 7.77
N ASN A 37 0.97 -9.11 6.89
CA ASN A 37 -0.37 -9.57 6.54
C ASN A 37 -0.34 -10.32 5.21
N ALA A 38 -0.27 -11.65 5.28
CA ALA A 38 -0.21 -12.51 4.09
C ALA A 38 -1.36 -12.29 3.09
N VAL A 39 -2.56 -11.96 3.58
CA VAL A 39 -3.73 -11.66 2.72
C VAL A 39 -3.54 -10.34 1.98
N ALA A 40 -2.99 -9.32 2.64
CA ALA A 40 -2.72 -8.03 2.01
C ALA A 40 -1.57 -8.12 0.98
N VAL A 41 -0.55 -8.94 1.27
CA VAL A 41 0.50 -9.28 0.32
C VAL A 41 -0.09 -9.97 -0.91
N GLU A 42 -1.04 -10.90 -0.73
CA GLU A 42 -1.67 -11.59 -1.86
C GLU A 42 -2.40 -10.64 -2.80
N ARG A 43 -3.11 -9.67 -2.24
CA ARG A 43 -3.79 -8.63 -3.03
C ARG A 43 -2.83 -7.87 -3.94
N ILE A 44 -1.57 -7.66 -3.53
CA ILE A 44 -0.57 -7.03 -4.43
C ILE A 44 -0.31 -7.91 -5.66
N TYR A 45 -0.18 -9.22 -5.50
CA TYR A 45 0.03 -10.14 -6.62
C TYR A 45 -1.18 -10.15 -7.56
N GLU A 46 -2.39 -10.24 -7.00
CA GLU A 46 -3.65 -10.20 -7.73
C GLU A 46 -3.81 -8.90 -8.54
N ILE A 47 -3.63 -7.74 -7.89
CA ILE A 47 -3.75 -6.42 -8.54
C ILE A 47 -2.75 -6.27 -9.68
N LYS A 48 -1.52 -6.79 -9.51
CA LYS A 48 -0.47 -6.69 -10.53
C LYS A 48 -0.57 -7.78 -11.60
N GLY A 49 -1.46 -8.76 -11.45
CA GLY A 49 -1.50 -9.96 -12.29
C GLY A 49 -0.16 -10.70 -12.29
N ARG A 50 0.58 -10.69 -11.17
CA ARG A 50 1.88 -11.34 -11.07
C ARG A 50 1.72 -12.81 -10.68
N PRO A 51 2.37 -13.76 -11.37
CA PRO A 51 2.42 -15.15 -10.90
C PRO A 51 3.18 -15.24 -9.56
N ARG A 52 2.82 -16.25 -8.76
CA ARG A 52 3.47 -16.54 -7.47
C ARG A 52 4.71 -17.42 -7.64
#